data_AF-A0A1R1Y332-F1
#
_entry.id   AF-A0A1R1Y332-F1
#
_cell.length_a   1.000
_cell.length_b   1.000
_cell.length_c   1.000
_cell.angle_alpha   90.00
_cell.angle_beta   90.00
_cell.angle_gamma   90.00
#
_symmetry.space_group_name_H-M   'P 1'
#
loop_
_entity.id
_entity.type
_entity.pdbx_description
1 polymer ?
#
loop_
_entity_poly.entity_id
_entity_poly.type
_entity_poly.pdbx_seq_one_letter_code
_entity_poly.pdbx_strand_id
1 'polypeptide(L)'
;MNNANIYQEMLQEILNRLTVLEESSAQPETASIPESVDMDPKVSYISERPLPADMELYKELHEALPTVTEDFFKSPLSDINRKKFFAAVPRNYAMDYDPPAVNVKLSSNSRRIDTAMYDA
;
A
#
# COMPACT_ATOMS: atom_id res chain seq x y z
N MET A 1 -28.54 11.31 54.10
CA MET A 1 -29.29 11.96 53.01
C MET A 1 -28.39 13.03 52.36
N ASN A 2 -27.23 12.66 51.78
CA ASN A 2 -26.24 13.64 51.31
C ASN A 2 -25.83 13.48 49.83
N ASN A 3 -26.28 12.41 49.15
CA ASN A 3 -25.87 12.13 47.77
C ASN A 3 -26.67 12.96 46.74
N ALA A 4 -27.92 13.31 47.05
CA ALA A 4 -28.76 14.12 46.16
C ALA A 4 -28.20 15.55 45.97
N ASN A 5 -27.62 16.15 47.02
CA ASN A 5 -26.99 17.46 46.92
C ASN A 5 -25.76 17.46 46.03
N ILE A 6 -24.94 16.40 46.06
CA ILE A 6 -23.71 16.31 45.25
C ILE A 6 -24.07 16.26 43.76
N TYR A 7 -25.08 15.48 43.39
CA TYR A 7 -25.54 15.43 42.00
C TYR A 7 -26.14 16.76 41.56
N GLN A 8 -26.88 17.44 42.44
CA GLN A 8 -27.49 18.72 42.12
C GLN A 8 -26.44 19.83 41.94
N GLU A 9 -25.42 19.90 42.79
CA GLU A 9 -24.31 20.85 42.66
C GLU A 9 -23.51 20.60 41.37
N MET A 10 -23.24 19.35 41.03
CA MET A 10 -22.52 19.00 39.79
C MET A 10 -23.32 19.37 38.54
N LEU A 11 -24.63 19.17 38.53
CA LEU A 11 -25.48 19.59 37.42
C LEU A 11 -25.54 21.12 37.30
N GLN A 12 -25.58 21.84 38.43
CA GLN A 12 -25.56 23.31 38.44
C GLN A 12 -24.24 23.86 37.87
N GLU A 13 -23.11 23.26 38.23
CA GLU A 13 -21.78 23.63 37.74
C GLU A 13 -21.63 23.37 36.24
N ILE A 14 -22.16 22.24 35.74
CA ILE A 14 -22.18 21.94 34.30
C ILE A 14 -23.00 23.00 33.56
N LEU A 15 -24.17 23.37 34.09
CA LEU A 15 -25.02 24.37 33.47
C LEU A 15 -24.30 25.74 33.36
N ASN A 16 -23.67 26.19 34.45
CA ASN A 16 -22.93 27.45 34.47
C ASN A 16 -21.79 27.47 33.44
N ARG A 17 -21.05 26.36 33.30
CA ARG A 17 -19.99 26.25 32.29
C ARG A 17 -20.51 26.36 30.86
N LEU A 18 -21.67 25.77 30.58
CA LEU A 18 -22.30 25.86 29.26
C LEU A 18 -22.77 27.29 28.97
N THR A 19 -23.34 27.99 29.96
CA THR A 19 -23.77 29.39 29.80
C THR A 19 -22.60 30.31 29.47
N VAL A 20 -21.46 30.17 30.16
CA VAL A 20 -20.24 30.95 29.86
C VAL A 20 -19.72 30.69 28.44
N LEU A 21 -19.77 29.43 27.97
CA LEU A 21 -19.36 29.09 26.61
C LEU A 21 -20.29 29.71 25.56
N GLU A 22 -21.59 29.72 25.83
CA GLU A 22 -22.60 30.30 24.93
C GLU A 22 -22.48 31.82 24.86
N GLU A 23 -22.23 32.50 25.99
CA GLU A 23 -21.93 33.94 26.02
C GLU A 23 -20.63 34.28 25.27
N SER A 24 -19.61 33.42 25.36
CA SER A 24 -18.36 33.59 24.59
C SER A 24 -18.56 33.39 23.08
N SER A 25 -19.49 32.51 22.69
CA SER A 25 -19.77 32.19 21.29
C SER A 25 -20.73 33.18 20.62
N ALA A 26 -21.50 33.95 21.40
CA ALA A 26 -22.55 34.84 20.89
C ALA A 26 -22.10 36.28 20.66
N GLN A 27 -20.80 36.60 20.83
CA GLN A 27 -20.30 37.89 20.36
C GLN A 27 -20.15 37.88 18.83
N PRO A 28 -20.76 38.84 18.11
CA PRO A 28 -20.41 39.06 16.72
C PRO A 28 -18.96 39.57 16.70
N GLU A 29 -18.02 38.71 16.32
CA GLU A 29 -16.64 39.12 16.02
C GLU A 29 -16.62 39.90 14.70
N THR A 30 -17.19 41.11 14.71
CA THR A 30 -16.62 42.23 13.97
C THR A 30 -15.57 42.87 14.85
N ALA A 31 -14.36 42.31 14.84
CA ALA A 31 -13.18 42.96 15.36
C ALA A 31 -11.99 42.57 14.48
N SER A 32 -11.59 43.53 13.66
CA SER A 32 -10.25 43.76 13.14
C SER A 32 -9.27 42.61 13.29
N ILE A 33 -8.94 41.96 12.17
CA ILE A 33 -7.72 41.15 12.02
C ILE A 33 -6.56 42.01 12.56
N PRO A 34 -5.93 41.69 13.71
CA PRO A 34 -4.58 42.17 13.93
C PRO A 34 -3.75 41.52 12.83
N GLU A 35 -3.17 42.36 11.98
CA GLU A 35 -2.22 41.98 10.96
C GLU A 35 -1.34 40.84 11.50
N SER A 36 -1.44 39.69 10.84
CA SER A 36 -0.86 38.43 11.27
C SER A 36 0.58 38.66 11.70
N VAL A 37 0.83 38.63 13.01
CA VAL A 37 2.19 38.55 13.52
C VAL A 37 2.65 37.16 13.12
N ASP A 38 3.49 37.10 12.09
CA ASP A 38 4.13 35.92 11.52
C ASP A 38 4.89 35.18 12.63
N MET A 39 4.18 34.28 13.32
CA MET A 39 4.69 33.45 14.43
C MET A 39 5.21 32.10 13.94
N ASP A 40 5.18 31.84 12.63
CA ASP A 40 5.95 30.75 12.07
C ASP A 40 7.40 31.21 12.00
N PRO A 41 8.37 30.51 12.64
CA PRO A 41 9.76 30.78 12.35
C PRO A 41 9.90 30.59 10.84
N LYS A 42 10.23 31.64 10.11
CA LYS A 42 10.43 31.59 8.66
C LYS A 42 11.37 30.45 8.37
N VAL A 43 10.81 29.29 7.96
CA VAL A 43 11.59 28.09 7.75
C VAL A 43 12.30 28.31 6.43
N SER A 44 13.43 29.00 6.49
CA SER A 44 14.27 29.38 5.36
C SER A 44 14.81 28.19 4.58
N TYR A 45 14.55 26.98 5.07
CA TYR A 45 14.97 25.70 4.50
C TYR A 45 13.82 24.92 3.83
N ILE A 46 12.58 25.41 3.85
CA ILE A 46 11.49 24.80 3.07
C ILE A 46 11.55 25.37 1.65
N SER A 47 12.17 24.61 0.75
CA SER A 47 12.12 24.86 -0.69
C SER A 47 11.04 24.00 -1.34
N GLU A 48 10.38 24.54 -2.36
CA GLU A 48 9.50 23.74 -3.21
C GLU A 48 10.28 22.58 -3.84
N ARG A 49 9.65 21.42 -3.96
CA ARG A 49 10.24 20.29 -4.68
C ARG A 49 10.39 20.70 -6.14
N PRO A 50 11.58 20.56 -6.76
CA PRO A 50 11.74 20.82 -8.18
C PRO A 50 10.72 20.00 -8.97
N LEU A 51 10.17 20.57 -10.05
CA LEU A 51 9.35 19.78 -10.95
C LEU A 51 10.16 18.57 -11.42
N PRO A 52 9.54 17.38 -11.52
CA PRO A 52 10.18 16.24 -12.14
C PRO A 52 10.60 16.65 -13.55
N ALA A 53 11.91 16.82 -13.73
CA ALA A 53 12.49 16.96 -15.05
C ALA A 53 12.66 15.55 -15.60
N ASP A 54 12.28 15.35 -16.86
CA ASP A 54 12.68 14.14 -17.57
C ASP A 54 14.21 14.08 -17.55
N MET A 55 14.73 13.03 -16.94
CA MET A 55 16.18 12.83 -16.84
C MET A 55 16.67 12.39 -18.22
N GLU A 56 17.36 13.29 -18.92
CA GLU A 56 18.02 12.95 -20.17
C GLU A 56 19.16 11.98 -19.91
N LEU A 57 19.27 10.94 -20.73
CA LEU A 57 20.36 9.97 -20.63
C LEU A 57 21.68 10.64 -21.02
N TYR A 58 22.64 10.66 -20.11
CA TYR A 58 23.98 11.19 -20.39
C TYR A 58 24.65 10.41 -21.53
N LYS A 59 25.26 11.12 -22.49
CA LYS A 59 25.97 10.49 -23.62
C LYS A 59 27.06 9.52 -23.17
N GLU A 60 27.84 9.92 -22.17
CA GLU A 60 28.91 9.11 -21.59
C GLU A 60 28.36 7.79 -21.01
N LEU A 61 27.18 7.82 -20.40
CA LEU A 61 26.52 6.62 -19.86
C LEU A 61 26.05 5.68 -20.97
N HIS A 62 25.52 6.23 -22.06
CA HIS A 62 25.13 5.43 -23.23
C HIS A 62 26.36 4.82 -23.94
N GLU A 63 27.47 5.56 -24.03
CA GLU A 63 28.73 5.07 -24.61
C GLU A 63 29.35 3.95 -23.76
N ALA A 64 29.34 4.10 -22.43
CA ALA A 64 29.84 3.09 -21.50
C ALA A 64 28.92 1.88 -21.38
N LEU A 65 27.60 2.07 -21.50
CA LEU A 65 26.60 1.02 -21.37
C LEU A 65 25.50 1.17 -22.44
N PRO A 66 25.72 0.66 -23.66
CA PRO A 66 24.74 0.78 -24.76
C PRO A 66 23.40 0.10 -24.44
N THR A 67 23.43 -0.95 -23.62
CA THR A 67 22.24 -1.71 -23.20
C THR A 67 21.42 -0.99 -22.13
N VAL A 68 21.78 0.22 -21.70
CA VAL A 68 21.04 0.99 -20.68
C VAL A 68 19.62 1.36 -21.15
N THR A 69 19.41 1.41 -22.47
CA THR A 69 18.09 1.63 -23.08
C THR A 69 17.32 0.34 -23.34
N GLU A 70 17.99 -0.81 -23.23
CA GLU A 70 17.36 -2.12 -23.40
C GLU A 70 16.61 -2.51 -22.13
N ASP A 71 15.48 -3.19 -22.31
CA ASP A 71 14.70 -3.71 -21.19
C ASP A 71 15.41 -4.90 -20.55
N PHE A 72 16.07 -4.65 -19.43
CA PHE A 72 16.77 -5.66 -18.63
C PHE A 72 15.85 -6.80 -18.17
N PHE A 73 14.56 -6.53 -17.97
CA PHE A 73 13.59 -7.52 -17.50
C PHE A 73 12.94 -8.29 -18.63
N LYS A 74 13.28 -7.97 -19.88
CA LYS A 74 12.76 -8.69 -21.04
C LYS A 74 13.24 -10.13 -21.00
N SER A 75 12.26 -11.04 -20.93
CA SER A 75 12.54 -12.47 -21.02
C SER A 75 13.30 -12.77 -22.33
N PRO A 76 14.41 -13.53 -22.27
CA PRO A 76 15.18 -13.89 -23.46
C PRO A 76 14.37 -14.79 -24.40
N LEU A 77 13.35 -15.47 -23.87
CA LEU A 77 12.43 -16.30 -24.63
C LEU A 77 11.07 -15.60 -24.75
N SER A 78 10.45 -15.72 -25.93
CA SER A 78 9.03 -15.43 -26.10
C SER A 78 8.20 -16.34 -25.19
N ASP A 79 6.98 -15.94 -24.85
CA ASP A 79 6.12 -16.73 -23.96
C ASP A 79 5.89 -18.17 -24.47
N ILE A 80 5.72 -18.33 -25.78
CA ILE A 80 5.57 -19.64 -26.41
C ILE A 80 6.83 -20.49 -26.23
N ASN A 81 8.00 -19.92 -26.49
CA ASN A 81 9.26 -20.65 -26.37
C ASN A 81 9.62 -20.93 -24.90
N ARG A 82 9.26 -20.03 -23.99
CA ARG A 82 9.39 -20.22 -22.55
C ARG A 82 8.53 -21.40 -22.08
N LYS A 83 7.26 -21.47 -22.50
CA LYS A 83 6.37 -22.61 -22.21
C LYS A 83 6.93 -23.93 -22.77
N LYS A 84 7.41 -23.92 -24.01
CA LYS A 84 8.04 -25.10 -24.63
C LYS A 84 9.29 -25.54 -23.88
N PHE A 85 10.13 -24.60 -23.46
CA PHE A 85 11.33 -24.89 -22.67
C PHE A 85 10.98 -25.57 -21.35
N PHE A 86 10.03 -25.02 -20.59
CA PHE A 86 9.58 -25.64 -19.33
C PHE A 86 8.90 -27.00 -19.54
N ALA A 87 8.19 -27.20 -20.65
CA ALA A 87 7.59 -28.49 -20.99
C ALA A 87 8.64 -29.54 -21.41
N ALA A 88 9.76 -29.11 -22.02
CA ALA A 88 10.83 -29.99 -22.47
C ALA A 88 11.73 -30.47 -21.32
N VAL A 89 11.80 -29.73 -20.22
CA VAL A 89 12.54 -30.15 -19.02
C VAL A 89 11.70 -31.19 -18.26
N PRO A 90 12.19 -32.43 -18.08
CA PRO A 90 11.44 -33.42 -17.32
C PRO A 90 11.25 -32.93 -15.88
N ARG A 91 10.00 -32.79 -15.45
CA ARG A 91 9.61 -32.23 -14.13
C ARG A 91 10.31 -32.90 -12.94
N ASN A 92 10.81 -34.13 -13.10
CA ASN A 92 11.37 -34.95 -12.02
C ASN A 92 12.80 -35.46 -12.32
N TYR A 93 13.53 -34.89 -13.28
CA TYR A 93 14.84 -35.44 -13.68
C TYR A 93 15.85 -35.55 -12.53
N ALA A 94 15.73 -34.68 -11.51
CA ALA A 94 16.60 -34.66 -10.35
C ALA A 94 15.95 -35.21 -9.06
N MET A 95 14.70 -35.68 -9.11
CA MET A 95 14.07 -36.31 -7.95
C MET A 95 14.23 -37.82 -8.05
N ASP A 96 15.07 -38.38 -7.18
CA ASP A 96 15.08 -39.81 -6.89
C ASP A 96 13.86 -40.15 -6.05
N TYR A 97 12.72 -40.27 -6.73
CA TYR A 97 11.45 -40.62 -6.13
C TYR A 97 11.03 -42.00 -6.62
N ASP A 98 11.09 -42.97 -5.72
CA ASP A 98 10.43 -44.27 -5.91
C ASP A 98 9.01 -44.18 -5.34
N PRO A 99 7.96 -44.03 -6.17
CA PRO A 99 6.60 -43.96 -5.68
C PRO A 99 6.26 -45.26 -4.93
N PRO A 100 5.76 -45.18 -3.69
CA PRO A 100 5.35 -46.38 -2.96
C PRO A 100 4.30 -47.14 -3.77
N ALA A 101 4.32 -48.48 -3.72
CA ALA A 101 3.37 -49.32 -4.44
C ALA A 101 1.93 -48.92 -4.09
N VAL A 102 1.28 -48.22 -5.02
CA VAL A 102 -0.01 -47.57 -4.81
C VAL A 102 -1.09 -48.65 -4.80
N ASN A 103 -1.45 -49.16 -3.62
CA ASN A 103 -2.69 -49.94 -3.43
C ASN A 103 -3.94 -49.04 -3.41
N VAL A 104 -3.94 -47.92 -4.14
CA VAL A 104 -5.09 -47.03 -4.24
C VAL A 104 -5.88 -47.45 -5.46
N LYS A 105 -6.92 -48.26 -5.25
CA LYS A 105 -8.04 -48.33 -6.19
C LYS A 105 -8.66 -46.94 -6.24
N LEU A 106 -8.16 -46.08 -7.11
CA LEU A 106 -8.72 -44.74 -7.33
C LEU A 106 -10.21 -44.87 -7.65
N SER A 107 -11.04 -44.08 -6.98
CA SER A 107 -12.46 -44.03 -7.31
C SER A 107 -12.65 -43.57 -8.76
N SER A 108 -13.76 -43.94 -9.39
CA SER A 108 -14.08 -43.47 -10.75
C SER A 108 -14.07 -41.94 -10.84
N ASN A 109 -14.53 -41.24 -9.79
CA ASN A 109 -14.50 -39.79 -9.72
C ASN A 109 -13.06 -39.24 -9.66
N SER A 110 -12.19 -39.86 -8.87
CA SER A 110 -10.77 -39.43 -8.79
C SER A 110 -10.09 -39.53 -10.16
N ARG A 111 -10.34 -40.61 -10.92
CA ARG A 111 -9.82 -40.73 -12.29
C ARG A 111 -10.35 -39.66 -13.24
N ARG A 112 -11.66 -39.38 -13.19
CA ARG A 112 -12.28 -38.37 -14.06
C ARG A 112 -11.72 -36.97 -13.83
N ILE A 113 -11.50 -36.59 -12.57
CA ILE A 113 -10.94 -35.28 -12.21
C ILE A 113 -9.49 -35.17 -12.69
N ASP A 114 -8.70 -36.24 -12.53
CA ASP A 114 -7.30 -36.25 -12.97
C ASP A 114 -7.18 -36.14 -14.50
N THR A 115 -8.02 -36.86 -15.25
CA THR A 115 -8.07 -36.74 -16.72
C THR A 115 -8.41 -35.31 -17.17
N ALA A 116 -9.34 -34.64 -16.50
CA ALA A 116 -9.72 -33.27 -16.85
C ALA A 116 -8.59 -32.24 -16.62
N MET A 117 -7.61 -32.54 -15.77
CA MET A 117 -6.46 -31.65 -15.49
C MET A 117 -5.35 -31.76 -16.54
N TYR A 118 -5.28 -32.86 -17.30
CA TYR A 118 -4.30 -33.05 -18.37
C TYR A 118 -4.71 -32.35 -19.68
N ASP A 119 -6.00 -32.13 -19.89
CA ASP A 119 -6.56 -31.51 -21.10
C ASP A 119 -6.68 -29.97 -21.00
N ALA A 120 -6.14 -29.35 -19.94
CA ALA A 120 -6.23 -27.91 -19.65
C ALA A 120 -4.95 -27.13 -19.98
#